data_AF-A0A2E0QME8-F1
#
_entry.id   AF-A0A2E0QME8-F1
#
_cell.length_a   1.000
_cell.length_b   1.000
_cell.length_c   1.000
_cell.angle_alpha   90.00
_cell.angle_beta   90.00
_cell.angle_gamma   90.00
#
_symmetry.space_group_name_H-M   'P 1'
#
loop_
_entity.id
_entity.type
_entity.pdbx_description
1 polymer ?
#
loop_
_entity_poly.entity_id
_entity_poly.type
_entity_poly.pdbx_seq_one_letter_code
_entity_poly.pdbx_strand_id
1 'polypeptide(L)'
;MNSLLEKLNVFGRSAKQRRKLRKALKAEYHSTIAGLNALQSQFSRNQSTVPNLRRSIHVLEKGLCFPDRKKIFGLKFIGPAVNLYEKALLIPEVSENELKWASDVLNKYFDAVDQEHEEINPHYTKFISLVERNPNPKKTFAPYQVKDLQAHSQNFEKSGIEELDQFHEICRGRRSNRHFKNEPVSIETLRHAITAALESPSACNRQPFDYFLATEPAMIKKICELPLGVR
;
A
#
# COMPACT_ATOMS: atom_id res chain seq x y z
N MET A 1 -17.08 10.18 -26.50
CA MET A 1 -17.89 9.69 -25.34
C MET A 1 -19.11 8.86 -25.76
N ASN A 2 -19.78 9.15 -26.87
CA ASN A 2 -20.98 8.41 -27.29
C ASN A 2 -20.72 6.94 -27.69
N SER A 3 -19.56 6.60 -28.27
CA SER A 3 -19.30 5.22 -28.74
C SER A 3 -18.95 4.20 -27.64
N LEU A 4 -18.56 4.65 -26.43
CA LEU A 4 -18.29 3.76 -25.30
C LEU A 4 -19.58 3.35 -24.57
N LEU A 5 -20.56 4.25 -24.56
CA LEU A 5 -21.89 4.01 -24.00
C LEU A 5 -22.73 3.09 -24.89
N GLU A 6 -22.58 3.16 -26.21
CA GLU A 6 -23.24 2.24 -27.15
C GLU A 6 -22.73 0.80 -27.01
N LYS A 7 -21.41 0.61 -26.78
CA LYS A 7 -20.84 -0.72 -26.54
C LYS A 7 -21.23 -1.35 -25.19
N LEU A 8 -21.71 -0.54 -24.24
CA LEU A 8 -22.23 -1.02 -22.94
C LEU A 8 -23.73 -1.37 -22.99
N ASN A 9 -24.39 -1.18 -24.13
CA ASN A 9 -25.83 -1.41 -24.30
C ASN A 9 -26.18 -2.87 -24.62
N VAL A 10 -25.35 -3.83 -24.16
CA VAL A 10 -25.55 -5.28 -24.37
C VAL A 10 -26.65 -5.85 -23.47
N PHE A 11 -27.10 -5.10 -22.46
CA PHE A 11 -28.27 -5.49 -21.67
C PHE A 11 -29.27 -4.36 -21.69
N GLY A 12 -30.43 -4.59 -22.32
CA GLY A 12 -31.59 -3.72 -22.27
C GLY A 12 -32.04 -3.49 -20.84
N ARG A 13 -31.39 -2.56 -20.14
CA ARG A 13 -31.72 -2.27 -18.75
C ARG A 13 -33.04 -1.53 -18.72
N SER A 14 -34.03 -2.07 -18.01
CA SER A 14 -35.33 -1.41 -17.87
C SER A 14 -35.18 -0.01 -17.26
N ALA A 15 -36.14 0.89 -17.52
CA ALA A 15 -36.14 2.22 -16.92
C ALA A 15 -35.96 2.19 -15.38
N LYS A 16 -36.47 1.12 -14.73
CA LYS A 16 -36.30 0.84 -13.30
C LYS A 16 -34.84 0.60 -12.91
N GLN A 17 -34.09 -0.18 -13.69
CA GLN A 17 -32.65 -0.43 -13.46
C GLN A 17 -31.81 0.83 -13.69
N ARG A 18 -32.11 1.62 -14.74
CA ARG A 18 -31.45 2.92 -14.95
C ARG A 18 -31.69 3.89 -13.79
N ARG A 19 -32.91 3.95 -13.26
CA ARG A 19 -33.25 4.77 -12.08
C ARG A 19 -32.50 4.31 -10.83
N LYS A 20 -32.42 3.01 -10.57
CA LYS A 20 -31.65 2.44 -9.45
C LYS A 20 -30.15 2.78 -9.56
N LEU A 21 -29.55 2.59 -10.74
CA LEU A 21 -28.15 2.94 -10.99
C LEU A 21 -27.90 4.44 -10.80
N ARG A 22 -28.77 5.31 -11.31
CA ARG A 22 -28.66 6.76 -11.13
C ARG A 22 -28.74 7.17 -9.65
N LYS A 23 -29.60 6.52 -8.86
CA LYS A 23 -29.67 6.75 -7.41
C LYS A 23 -28.39 6.28 -6.71
N ALA A 24 -27.87 5.11 -7.08
CA ALA A 24 -26.60 4.60 -6.55
C ALA A 24 -25.42 5.52 -6.88
N LEU A 25 -25.27 5.93 -8.14
CA LEU A 25 -24.22 6.87 -8.59
C LEU A 25 -24.34 8.23 -7.90
N LYS A 26 -25.55 8.76 -7.69
CA LYS A 26 -25.75 10.00 -6.93
C LYS A 26 -25.32 9.84 -5.48
N ALA A 27 -25.68 8.73 -4.85
CA ALA A 27 -25.27 8.45 -3.48
C ALA A 27 -23.74 8.33 -3.38
N GLU A 28 -23.11 7.60 -4.30
CA GLU A 28 -21.65 7.48 -4.39
C GLU A 28 -20.98 8.84 -4.61
N TYR A 29 -21.50 9.67 -5.52
CA TYR A 29 -21.01 11.02 -5.74
C TYR A 29 -21.08 11.88 -4.47
N HIS A 30 -22.24 11.91 -3.80
CA HIS A 30 -22.41 12.66 -2.56
C HIS A 30 -21.49 12.16 -1.45
N SER A 31 -21.38 10.84 -1.27
CA SER A 31 -20.45 10.24 -0.30
C SER A 31 -19.00 10.56 -0.62
N THR A 32 -18.61 10.56 -1.90
CA THR A 32 -17.25 10.91 -2.34
C THR A 32 -16.95 12.37 -2.04
N ILE A 33 -17.84 13.29 -2.39
CA ILE A 33 -17.67 14.73 -2.11
C ILE A 33 -17.63 14.98 -0.59
N ALA A 34 -18.52 14.35 0.19
CA ALA A 34 -18.52 14.45 1.64
C ALA A 34 -17.19 13.94 2.24
N GLY A 35 -16.67 12.81 1.72
CA GLY A 35 -15.36 12.27 2.10
C GLY A 35 -14.20 13.21 1.75
N LEU A 36 -14.22 13.83 0.57
CA LEU A 36 -13.21 14.81 0.16
C LEU A 36 -13.23 16.06 1.06
N ASN A 37 -14.42 16.58 1.38
CA ASN A 37 -14.57 17.71 2.29
C ASN A 37 -14.09 17.37 3.71
N ALA A 38 -14.45 16.17 4.22
CA ALA A 38 -13.98 15.69 5.51
C ALA A 38 -12.45 15.57 5.53
N LEU A 39 -11.85 15.01 4.46
CA LEU A 39 -10.41 14.92 4.31
C LEU A 39 -9.75 16.31 4.30
N GLN A 40 -10.29 17.29 3.56
CA GLN A 40 -9.79 18.66 3.53
C GLN A 40 -9.83 19.31 4.92
N SER A 41 -10.89 19.03 5.70
CA SER A 41 -10.99 19.51 7.08
C SER A 41 -9.95 18.86 8.00
N GLN A 42 -9.59 17.59 7.79
CA GLN A 42 -8.52 16.91 8.54
C GLN A 42 -7.14 17.47 8.21
N PHE A 43 -6.87 17.80 6.94
CA PHE A 43 -5.66 18.51 6.54
C PHE A 43 -5.53 19.87 7.23
N SER A 44 -6.65 20.57 7.41
CA SER A 44 -6.70 21.86 8.09
C SER A 44 -6.50 21.75 9.61
N ARG A 45 -6.74 20.56 10.20
CA ARG A 45 -6.72 20.32 11.66
C ARG A 45 -5.42 19.70 12.19
N ASN A 46 -4.38 19.49 11.38
CA ASN A 46 -3.11 18.84 11.80
C ASN A 46 -3.28 17.45 12.47
N GLN A 47 -4.46 16.83 12.39
CA GLN A 47 -4.86 15.73 13.29
C GLN A 47 -4.34 14.33 12.89
N SER A 48 -3.64 14.19 11.77
CA SER A 48 -3.13 12.89 11.32
C SER A 48 -1.82 13.08 10.54
N THR A 49 -0.70 13.13 11.25
CA THR A 49 0.65 13.23 10.69
C THR A 49 1.02 11.98 9.89
N VAL A 50 0.77 10.80 10.46
CA VAL A 50 1.25 9.51 9.93
C VAL A 50 0.59 9.08 8.60
N PRO A 51 -0.75 8.95 8.48
CA PRO A 51 -1.38 8.62 7.20
C PRO A 51 -1.05 9.59 6.04
N ASN A 52 -0.91 10.88 6.33
CA ASN A 52 -0.62 11.88 5.31
C ASN A 52 0.86 11.87 4.91
N LEU A 53 1.76 11.59 5.85
CA LEU A 53 3.17 11.33 5.56
C LEU A 53 3.27 10.14 4.61
N ARG A 54 2.67 9.00 4.97
CA ARG A 54 2.66 7.78 4.16
C ARG A 54 2.16 8.01 2.75
N ARG A 55 1.05 8.72 2.61
CA ARG A 55 0.51 9.08 1.30
C ARG A 55 1.49 9.92 0.48
N SER A 56 2.10 10.94 1.10
CA SER A 56 3.01 11.85 0.41
C SER A 56 4.28 11.12 -0.05
N ILE A 57 4.89 10.34 0.84
CA ILE A 57 6.06 9.50 0.54
C ILE A 57 5.75 8.50 -0.57
N HIS A 58 4.63 7.77 -0.48
CA HIS A 58 4.26 6.79 -1.50
C HIS A 58 3.99 7.41 -2.89
N VAL A 59 3.52 8.66 -2.96
CA VAL A 59 3.39 9.35 -4.25
C VAL A 59 4.77 9.65 -4.86
N LEU A 60 5.72 10.11 -4.05
CA LEU A 60 7.10 10.36 -4.49
C LEU A 60 7.79 9.06 -4.91
N GLU A 61 7.62 8.00 -4.11
CA GLU A 61 8.10 6.65 -4.38
C GLU A 61 7.63 6.13 -5.75
N LYS A 62 6.33 6.25 -6.06
CA LYS A 62 5.82 5.88 -7.38
C LYS A 62 6.44 6.71 -8.50
N GLY A 63 6.68 8.00 -8.25
CA GLY A 63 7.38 8.87 -9.18
C GLY A 63 8.80 8.41 -9.50
N LEU A 64 9.51 7.84 -8.52
CA LEU A 64 10.85 7.27 -8.69
C LEU A 64 10.89 6.05 -9.60
N CYS A 65 9.79 5.27 -9.65
CA CYS A 65 9.68 4.03 -10.41
C CYS A 65 9.36 4.22 -11.90
N PHE A 66 9.12 5.44 -12.39
CA PHE A 66 8.85 5.66 -13.82
C PHE A 66 10.13 5.46 -14.66
N PRO A 67 10.08 4.72 -15.78
CA PRO A 67 11.23 4.50 -16.66
C PRO A 67 11.83 5.83 -17.19
N ASP A 68 10.98 6.69 -17.73
CA ASP A 68 11.35 8.02 -18.22
C ASP A 68 11.05 9.07 -17.14
N ARG A 69 11.85 9.06 -16.07
CA ARG A 69 11.67 9.96 -14.94
C ARG A 69 12.00 11.40 -15.32
N LYS A 70 11.05 12.31 -15.10
CA LYS A 70 11.26 13.76 -15.23
C LYS A 70 12.23 14.24 -14.15
N LYS A 71 13.10 15.21 -14.46
CA LYS A 71 13.96 15.87 -13.48
C LYS A 71 13.18 16.67 -12.42
N ILE A 72 11.92 17.02 -12.72
CA ILE A 72 11.04 17.76 -11.83
C ILE A 72 9.70 17.00 -11.76
N PHE A 73 9.34 16.53 -10.56
CA PHE A 73 8.06 15.88 -10.29
C PHE A 73 7.68 15.97 -8.81
N GLY A 74 6.41 15.74 -8.47
CA GLY A 74 5.99 15.62 -7.06
C GLY A 74 5.90 16.93 -6.28
N LEU A 75 5.93 18.11 -6.94
CA LEU A 75 5.94 19.44 -6.32
C LEU A 75 4.83 19.65 -5.27
N LYS A 76 3.62 19.18 -5.55
CA LYS A 76 2.48 19.27 -4.61
C LYS A 76 2.64 18.43 -3.34
N PHE A 77 3.54 17.45 -3.34
CA PHE A 77 3.69 16.46 -2.27
C PHE A 77 5.02 16.58 -1.52
N ILE A 78 6.07 17.12 -2.13
CA ILE A 78 7.39 17.21 -1.48
C ILE A 78 7.37 18.11 -0.24
N GLY A 79 6.73 19.29 -0.32
CA GLY A 79 6.59 20.18 0.83
C GLY A 79 5.81 19.54 1.99
N PRO A 80 4.61 19.00 1.76
CA PRO A 80 3.90 18.22 2.77
C PRO A 80 4.73 17.05 3.32
N ALA A 81 5.43 16.29 2.46
CA ALA A 81 6.23 15.14 2.89
C ALA A 81 7.30 15.54 3.92
N VAL A 82 8.11 16.56 3.62
CA VAL A 82 9.19 17.00 4.53
C VAL A 82 8.62 17.59 5.83
N ASN A 83 7.56 18.41 5.75
CA ASN A 83 6.93 19.00 6.93
C ASN A 83 6.25 17.95 7.83
N LEU A 84 5.65 16.91 7.24
CA LEU A 84 5.03 15.82 8.00
C LEU A 84 6.08 14.88 8.57
N TYR A 85 7.20 14.68 7.86
CA TYR A 85 8.33 13.89 8.35
C TYR A 85 8.95 14.53 9.60
N GLU A 86 9.22 15.83 9.57
CA GLU A 86 9.68 16.60 10.74
C GLU A 86 8.75 16.40 11.95
N LYS A 87 7.43 16.54 11.76
CA LYS A 87 6.45 16.32 12.83
C LYS A 87 6.44 14.87 13.32
N ALA A 88 6.61 13.90 12.42
CA ALA A 88 6.60 12.48 12.75
C ALA A 88 7.83 12.06 13.58
N LEU A 89 8.99 12.71 13.40
CA LEU A 89 10.18 12.48 14.22
C LEU A 89 9.96 12.81 15.71
N LEU A 90 9.00 13.69 16.03
CA LEU A 90 8.68 14.10 17.39
C LEU A 90 7.62 13.22 18.07
N ILE A 91 7.04 12.26 17.35
CA ILE A 91 5.93 11.42 17.84
C ILE A 91 6.47 10.01 18.12
N PRO A 92 6.61 9.60 19.40
CA PRO A 92 7.18 8.31 19.78
C PRO A 92 6.41 7.09 19.25
N GLU A 93 5.11 7.24 18.97
CA GLU A 93 4.24 6.17 18.50
C GLU A 93 4.44 5.83 17.02
N VAL A 94 5.18 6.64 16.27
CA VAL A 94 5.46 6.36 14.85
C VAL A 94 6.49 5.26 14.75
N SER A 95 6.20 4.24 13.93
CA SER A 95 7.11 3.13 13.71
C SER A 95 8.46 3.62 13.13
N GLU A 96 9.56 3.15 13.71
CA GLU A 96 10.92 3.39 13.19
C GLU A 96 11.06 2.97 11.73
N ASN A 97 10.41 1.88 11.31
CA ASN A 97 10.43 1.40 9.93
C ASN A 97 9.74 2.39 8.98
N GLU A 98 8.67 3.05 9.43
CA GLU A 98 7.96 4.05 8.64
C GLU A 98 8.79 5.34 8.50
N LEU A 99 9.44 5.78 9.58
CA LEU A 99 10.37 6.91 9.54
C LEU A 99 11.57 6.61 8.62
N LYS A 100 12.13 5.40 8.70
CA LYS A 100 13.23 4.96 7.84
C LYS A 100 12.83 4.86 6.37
N TRP A 101 11.65 4.33 6.07
CA TRP A 101 11.13 4.30 4.70
C TRP A 101 10.92 5.72 4.16
N ALA A 102 10.34 6.62 4.97
CA ALA A 102 10.18 8.01 4.59
C ALA A 102 11.52 8.69 4.29
N SER A 103 12.54 8.51 5.15
CA SER A 103 13.87 9.09 4.93
C SER A 103 14.55 8.51 3.70
N ASP A 104 14.51 7.19 3.50
CA ASP A 104 15.18 6.53 2.38
C ASP A 104 14.55 6.92 1.03
N VAL A 105 13.22 7.06 0.97
CA VAL A 105 12.51 7.54 -0.22
C VAL A 105 12.81 9.02 -0.49
N LEU A 106 12.83 9.87 0.55
CA LEU A 106 13.17 11.29 0.39
C LEU A 106 14.62 11.47 -0.09
N ASN A 107 15.57 10.72 0.47
CA ASN A 107 16.96 10.69 -0.01
C ASN A 107 17.01 10.35 -1.50
N LYS A 108 16.42 9.21 -1.92
CA LYS A 108 16.39 8.82 -3.35
C LYS A 108 15.65 9.82 -4.22
N TYR A 109 14.61 10.47 -3.70
CA TYR A 109 13.90 11.53 -4.41
C TYR A 109 14.82 12.71 -4.70
N PHE A 110 15.50 13.25 -3.69
CA PHE A 110 16.40 14.38 -3.85
C PHE A 110 17.64 14.06 -4.69
N ASP A 111 18.13 12.82 -4.66
CA ASP A 111 19.20 12.36 -5.57
C ASP A 111 18.76 12.32 -7.04
N ALA A 112 17.45 12.15 -7.27
CA ALA A 112 16.89 11.92 -8.60
C ALA A 112 16.35 13.18 -9.30
N VAL A 113 16.08 14.26 -8.56
CA VAL A 113 15.52 15.52 -9.06
C VAL A 113 16.56 16.61 -9.16
N ASP A 114 16.23 17.68 -9.86
CA ASP A 114 17.04 18.90 -9.87
C ASP A 114 16.89 19.65 -8.52
N GLN A 115 17.93 19.59 -7.69
CA GLN A 115 17.95 20.21 -6.36
C GLN A 115 18.06 21.74 -6.39
N GLU A 116 18.43 22.33 -7.53
CA GLU A 116 18.55 23.78 -7.71
C GLU A 116 17.21 24.44 -8.09
N HIS A 117 16.20 23.63 -8.40
CA HIS A 117 14.87 24.12 -8.74
C HIS A 117 14.24 24.90 -7.58
N GLU A 118 13.69 26.08 -7.88
CA GLU A 118 13.15 27.04 -6.90
C GLU A 118 12.14 26.43 -5.91
N GLU A 119 11.23 25.58 -6.39
CA GLU A 119 10.24 24.92 -5.53
C GLU A 119 10.77 23.70 -4.74
N ILE A 120 11.90 23.11 -5.14
CA ILE A 120 12.44 21.88 -4.52
C ILE A 120 13.51 22.22 -3.49
N ASN A 121 14.36 23.20 -3.81
CA ASN A 121 15.53 23.58 -3.01
C ASN A 121 15.20 23.84 -1.53
N PRO A 122 14.15 24.61 -1.16
CA PRO A 122 13.83 24.87 0.23
C PRO A 122 13.49 23.60 1.02
N HIS A 123 12.85 22.62 0.36
CA HIS A 123 12.48 21.35 0.97
C HIS A 123 13.69 20.44 1.13
N TYR A 124 14.64 20.47 0.19
CA TYR A 124 15.90 19.76 0.29
C TYR A 124 16.73 20.26 1.48
N THR A 125 16.94 21.57 1.58
CA THR A 125 17.69 22.19 2.70
C THR A 125 17.05 21.83 4.04
N LYS A 126 15.72 21.90 4.13
CA LYS A 126 15.01 21.50 5.34
C LYS A 126 15.22 20.02 5.66
N PHE A 127 15.08 19.13 4.68
CA PHE A 127 15.25 17.70 4.89
C PHE A 127 16.66 17.33 5.37
N ILE A 128 17.70 17.89 4.76
CA ILE A 128 19.10 17.65 5.17
C ILE A 128 19.36 18.10 6.62
N SER A 129 18.66 19.11 7.12
CA SER A 129 18.79 19.53 8.53
C SER A 129 18.15 18.55 9.52
N LEU A 130 17.26 17.66 9.06
CA LEU A 130 16.53 16.70 9.90
C LEU A 130 17.21 15.33 9.98
N VAL A 131 18.04 14.98 9.01
CA VAL A 131 18.64 13.64 8.89
C VAL A 131 20.08 13.67 9.38
N GLU A 132 20.43 12.77 10.31
CA GLU A 132 21.83 12.56 10.69
C GLU A 132 22.61 12.00 9.51
N ARG A 133 23.81 12.54 9.23
CA ARG A 133 24.66 12.20 8.07
C ARG A 133 25.21 10.75 8.06
N ASN A 134 24.76 9.87 8.94
CA ASN A 134 25.17 8.47 8.98
C ASN A 134 24.05 7.53 8.50
N PRO A 135 23.72 7.52 7.19
CA PRO A 135 22.86 6.48 6.65
C PRO A 135 23.60 5.15 6.83
N ASN A 136 23.04 4.24 7.63
CA ASN A 136 23.54 2.87 7.67
C ASN A 136 23.25 2.24 6.28
N PRO A 137 24.28 1.99 5.44
CA PRO A 137 24.08 1.70 4.02
C PRO A 137 23.54 0.29 3.78
N LYS A 138 23.46 -0.56 4.81
CA LYS A 138 23.21 -1.99 4.65
C LYS A 138 21.78 -2.33 4.21
N LYS A 139 20.78 -1.47 4.45
CA LYS A 139 19.39 -1.72 4.03
C LYS A 139 18.66 -0.41 3.75
N THR A 140 18.27 -0.17 2.50
CA THR A 140 17.45 0.97 2.09
C THR A 140 16.01 0.53 1.85
N PHE A 141 15.06 1.29 2.37
CA PHE A 141 13.62 1.11 2.18
C PHE A 141 13.12 2.09 1.13
N ALA A 142 13.64 1.97 -0.09
CA ALA A 142 13.23 2.82 -1.20
C ALA A 142 13.41 2.08 -2.53
N PRO A 143 12.71 2.48 -3.61
CA PRO A 143 12.72 1.77 -4.88
C PRO A 143 14.12 1.46 -5.39
N TYR A 144 14.34 0.23 -5.83
CA TYR A 144 15.63 -0.25 -6.34
C TYR A 144 15.47 -0.79 -7.76
N GLN A 145 16.58 -0.91 -8.49
CA GLN A 145 16.52 -1.43 -9.85
C GLN A 145 16.28 -2.93 -9.83
N VAL A 146 15.61 -3.47 -10.85
CA VAL A 146 15.30 -4.90 -10.95
C VAL A 146 16.56 -5.78 -10.83
N LYS A 147 17.70 -5.30 -11.36
CA LYS A 147 18.99 -5.99 -11.28
C LYS A 147 19.49 -6.19 -9.84
N ASP A 148 19.05 -5.34 -8.92
CA ASP A 148 19.46 -5.36 -7.52
C ASP A 148 18.52 -6.24 -6.66
N LEU A 149 17.52 -6.92 -7.26
CA LEU A 149 16.55 -7.75 -6.53
C LEU A 149 17.22 -8.77 -5.60
N GLN A 150 18.29 -9.42 -6.05
CA GLN A 150 18.99 -10.45 -5.27
C GLN A 150 19.68 -9.87 -4.03
N ALA A 151 20.22 -8.66 -4.13
CA ALA A 151 20.85 -7.98 -3.00
C ALA A 151 19.80 -7.49 -1.98
N HIS A 152 18.61 -7.12 -2.45
CA HIS A 152 17.52 -6.63 -1.60
C HIS A 152 16.63 -7.73 -1.01
N SER A 153 16.45 -8.84 -1.72
CA SER A 153 15.71 -9.99 -1.24
C SER A 153 16.67 -11.06 -0.75
N GLN A 154 17.02 -10.99 0.53
CA GLN A 154 18.01 -11.89 1.12
C GLN A 154 17.62 -13.38 1.10
N ASN A 155 16.43 -13.76 0.63
CA ASN A 155 15.97 -15.15 0.58
C ASN A 155 14.99 -15.43 -0.58
N PHE A 156 15.06 -14.70 -1.70
CA PHE A 156 14.24 -15.07 -2.86
C PHE A 156 14.87 -16.24 -3.59
N GLU A 157 14.64 -17.45 -3.08
CA GLU A 157 14.72 -18.63 -3.91
C GLU A 157 13.62 -18.51 -4.96
N LYS A 158 13.98 -18.59 -6.24
CA LYS A 158 12.96 -18.65 -7.29
C LYS A 158 12.05 -19.83 -6.97
N SER A 159 10.78 -19.56 -6.76
CA SER A 159 9.79 -20.62 -6.83
C SER A 159 9.96 -21.30 -8.18
N GLY A 160 10.05 -22.63 -8.25
CA GLY A 160 10.08 -23.38 -9.52
C GLY A 160 8.83 -23.19 -10.40
N ILE A 161 7.98 -22.22 -10.05
CA ILE A 161 6.92 -21.61 -10.84
C ILE A 161 7.60 -20.57 -11.76
N GLU A 162 8.13 -21.04 -12.88
CA GLU A 162 8.81 -20.19 -13.87
C GLU A 162 7.83 -19.67 -14.93
N GLU A 163 6.70 -20.35 -15.11
CA GLU A 163 5.74 -20.09 -16.18
C GLU A 163 4.35 -19.68 -15.66
N LEU A 164 3.68 -18.81 -16.43
CA LEU A 164 2.32 -18.35 -16.14
C LEU A 164 1.33 -19.53 -16.00
N ASP A 165 1.54 -20.60 -16.77
CA ASP A 165 0.65 -21.75 -16.76
C ASP A 165 0.66 -22.50 -15.43
N GLN A 166 1.82 -22.63 -14.78
CA GLN A 166 1.93 -23.23 -13.44
C GLN A 166 1.16 -22.42 -12.38
N PHE A 167 1.27 -21.08 -12.43
CA PHE A 167 0.49 -20.21 -11.54
C PHE A 167 -1.02 -20.32 -11.83
N HIS A 168 -1.39 -20.40 -13.11
CA HIS A 168 -2.77 -20.54 -13.53
C HIS A 168 -3.39 -21.87 -13.10
N GLU A 169 -2.63 -22.97 -13.12
CA GLU A 169 -3.04 -24.27 -12.59
C GLU A 169 -3.37 -24.19 -11.09
N ILE A 170 -2.52 -23.53 -10.29
CA ILE A 170 -2.77 -23.30 -8.86
C ILE A 170 -4.09 -22.55 -8.66
N CYS A 171 -4.30 -21.46 -9.43
CA CYS A 171 -5.51 -20.66 -9.38
C CYS A 171 -6.76 -21.47 -9.76
N ARG A 172 -6.68 -22.32 -10.80
CA ARG A 172 -7.76 -23.22 -11.23
C ARG A 172 -8.02 -24.36 -10.24
N GLY A 173 -7.00 -24.82 -9.52
CA GLY A 173 -7.09 -25.88 -8.53
C GLY A 173 -7.77 -25.44 -7.22
N ARG A 174 -7.81 -24.14 -6.91
CA ARG A 174 -8.39 -23.61 -5.68
C ARG A 174 -9.84 -24.09 -5.48
N ARG A 175 -10.11 -24.73 -4.34
CA ARG A 175 -11.46 -25.12 -3.89
C ARG A 175 -11.69 -24.63 -2.46
N SER A 176 -12.95 -24.35 -2.11
CA SER A 176 -13.33 -24.10 -0.72
C SER A 176 -13.49 -25.44 -0.01
N ASN A 177 -12.39 -25.95 0.54
CA ASN A 177 -12.38 -27.21 1.28
C ASN A 177 -13.05 -27.03 2.66
N ARG A 178 -13.83 -28.03 3.07
CA ARG A 178 -14.52 -28.09 4.37
C ARG A 178 -14.19 -29.35 5.16
N HIS A 179 -13.38 -30.23 4.59
CA HIS A 179 -12.97 -31.49 5.21
C HIS A 179 -11.45 -31.52 5.33
N PHE A 180 -10.96 -31.48 6.56
CA PHE A 180 -9.53 -31.41 6.88
C PHE A 180 -9.09 -32.69 7.59
N LYS A 181 -7.82 -33.07 7.41
CA LYS A 181 -7.21 -34.14 8.19
C LYS A 181 -7.02 -33.68 9.63
N ASN A 182 -7.00 -34.64 10.56
CA ASN A 182 -6.65 -34.38 11.96
C ASN A 182 -5.12 -34.31 12.16
N GLU A 183 -4.46 -33.46 11.36
CA GLU A 183 -3.02 -33.26 11.36
C GLU A 183 -2.75 -31.75 11.55
N PRO A 184 -1.91 -31.35 12.53
CA PRO A 184 -1.59 -29.95 12.72
C PRO A 184 -0.72 -29.42 11.57
N VAL A 185 -0.97 -28.16 11.18
CA VAL A 185 -0.09 -27.45 10.25
C VAL A 185 1.10 -26.88 11.01
N SER A 186 2.31 -27.00 10.46
CA SER A 186 3.51 -26.44 11.11
C SER A 186 3.46 -24.91 11.19
N ILE A 187 4.03 -24.35 12.26
CA ILE A 187 4.10 -22.90 12.45
C ILE A 187 4.84 -22.20 11.31
N GLU A 188 5.87 -22.84 10.76
CA GLU A 188 6.63 -22.32 9.63
C GLU A 188 5.77 -22.21 8.36
N THR A 189 4.91 -23.19 8.08
CA THR A 189 3.97 -23.12 6.95
C THR A 189 2.98 -21.97 7.12
N LEU A 190 2.48 -21.76 8.33
CA LEU A 190 1.56 -20.67 8.65
C LEU A 190 2.26 -19.30 8.50
N ARG A 191 3.49 -19.20 9.00
CA ARG A 191 4.33 -18.00 8.85
C ARG A 191 4.56 -17.67 7.38
N HIS A 192 4.90 -18.67 6.56
CA HIS A 192 5.07 -18.51 5.10
C HIS A 192 3.79 -18.03 4.41
N ALA A 193 2.63 -18.57 4.78
CA ALA A 193 1.35 -18.13 4.22
C ALA A 193 1.04 -16.66 4.56
N ILE A 194 1.30 -16.24 5.81
CA ILE A 194 1.10 -14.85 6.25
C ILE A 194 2.09 -13.92 5.54
N THR A 195 3.37 -14.28 5.45
CA THR A 195 4.37 -13.46 4.75
C THR A 195 4.02 -13.32 3.27
N ALA A 196 3.56 -14.39 2.62
CA ALA A 196 3.11 -14.31 1.23
C ALA A 196 1.87 -13.39 1.07
N ALA A 197 0.95 -13.40 2.03
CA ALA A 197 -0.20 -12.50 2.03
C ALA A 197 0.21 -11.02 2.22
N LEU A 198 1.24 -10.76 3.03
CA LEU A 198 1.80 -9.42 3.25
C LEU A 198 2.45 -8.81 2.00
N GLU A 199 2.93 -9.64 1.06
CA GLU A 199 3.45 -9.17 -0.24
C GLU A 199 2.34 -8.66 -1.19
N SER A 200 1.07 -8.86 -0.84
CA SER A 200 -0.05 -8.35 -1.65
C SER A 200 -0.12 -6.82 -1.58
N PRO A 201 -0.37 -6.14 -2.72
CA PRO A 201 -0.43 -4.68 -2.75
C PRO A 201 -1.60 -4.16 -1.91
N SER A 202 -1.36 -3.06 -1.19
CA SER A 202 -2.40 -2.35 -0.44
C SER A 202 -2.35 -0.84 -0.74
N ALA A 203 -3.48 -0.15 -0.54
CA ALA A 203 -3.58 1.28 -0.83
C ALA A 203 -2.55 2.07 -0.01
N CYS A 204 -1.64 2.78 -0.70
CA CYS A 204 -0.51 3.51 -0.10
C CYS A 204 0.34 2.66 0.85
N ASN A 205 0.46 1.35 0.58
CA ASN A 205 1.12 0.38 1.45
C ASN A 205 0.61 0.43 2.92
N ARG A 206 -0.69 0.72 3.12
CA ARG A 206 -1.26 0.91 4.46
C ARG A 206 -1.38 -0.39 5.25
N GLN A 207 -1.50 -1.53 4.58
CA GLN A 207 -1.75 -2.85 5.16
C GLN A 207 -2.80 -2.80 6.30
N PRO A 208 -4.06 -2.39 6.00
CA PRO A 208 -5.08 -2.14 7.02
C PRO A 208 -5.72 -3.44 7.52
N PHE A 209 -4.91 -4.44 7.85
CA PHE A 209 -5.34 -5.76 8.28
C PHE A 209 -4.38 -6.30 9.34
N ASP A 210 -4.92 -7.04 10.29
CA ASP A 210 -4.18 -7.79 11.29
C ASP A 210 -4.40 -9.28 11.08
N TYR A 211 -3.35 -10.07 11.25
CA TYR A 211 -3.44 -11.53 11.22
C TYR A 211 -3.41 -12.07 12.65
N PHE A 212 -4.53 -12.64 13.08
CA PHE A 212 -4.64 -13.33 14.36
C PHE A 212 -4.50 -14.83 14.15
N LEU A 213 -3.44 -15.42 14.71
CA LEU A 213 -3.23 -16.87 14.65
C LEU A 213 -3.80 -17.55 15.89
N ALA A 214 -4.72 -18.48 15.68
CA ALA A 214 -5.29 -19.31 16.74
C ALA A 214 -4.78 -20.75 16.65
N THR A 215 -3.88 -21.12 17.57
CA THR A 215 -3.33 -22.49 17.66
C THR A 215 -3.90 -23.28 18.84
N GLU A 216 -4.33 -22.59 19.90
CA GLU A 216 -4.83 -23.24 21.11
C GLU A 216 -6.21 -23.89 20.90
N PRO A 217 -6.38 -25.21 21.17
CA PRO A 217 -7.65 -25.90 20.93
C PRO A 217 -8.86 -25.26 21.60
N ALA A 218 -8.68 -24.75 22.83
CA ALA A 218 -9.73 -24.07 23.57
C ALA A 218 -10.18 -22.76 22.90
N MET A 219 -9.25 -22.02 22.30
CA MET A 219 -9.55 -20.79 21.58
C MET A 219 -10.19 -21.09 20.23
N ILE A 220 -9.68 -22.08 19.50
CA ILE A 220 -10.26 -22.54 18.23
C ILE A 220 -11.73 -22.95 18.43
N LYS A 221 -12.03 -23.71 19.48
CA LYS A 221 -13.40 -24.11 19.80
C LYS A 221 -14.32 -22.90 19.96
N LYS A 222 -13.90 -21.88 20.72
CA LYS A 222 -14.66 -20.63 20.89
C LYS A 222 -14.87 -19.89 19.57
N ILE A 223 -13.86 -19.84 18.70
CA ILE A 223 -13.96 -19.17 17.39
C ILE A 223 -14.95 -19.92 16.49
N CYS A 224 -14.91 -21.26 16.48
CA CYS A 224 -15.81 -22.09 15.68
C CYS A 224 -17.28 -21.97 16.08
N GLU A 225 -17.59 -21.51 17.30
CA GLU A 225 -18.96 -21.28 17.77
C GLU A 225 -19.57 -19.96 17.24
N LEU A 226 -18.76 -19.02 16.71
CA LEU A 226 -19.22 -17.71 16.24
C LEU A 226 -19.91 -17.74 14.86
N PRO A 227 -19.32 -18.34 13.80
CA PRO A 227 -19.92 -18.31 12.47
C PRO A 227 -21.03 -19.34 12.28
N LEU A 228 -22.02 -19.01 11.45
CA LEU A 228 -23.01 -19.99 10.98
C LEU A 228 -22.34 -20.96 9.98
N GLY A 229 -22.40 -22.27 10.26
CA GLY A 229 -21.97 -23.32 9.32
C GLY A 229 -20.62 -23.98 9.59
N VAL A 230 -20.05 -23.80 10.79
CA VAL A 230 -18.91 -24.58 11.29
C VAL A 230 -19.46 -25.62 12.28
N ARG A 231 -19.39 -26.90 11.92
CA ARG A 231 -19.73 -28.05 12.77
C ARG A 231 -18.67 -29.12 12.61
#